data_AF-A0AAD1YQ25-F1
#
_entry.id   AF-A0AAD1YQ25-F1
#
_cell.length_a   1.000
_cell.length_b   1.000
_cell.length_c   1.000
_cell.angle_alpha   90.00
_cell.angle_beta   90.00
_cell.angle_gamma   90.00
#
_symmetry.space_group_name_H-M   'P 1'
#
loop_
_entity.id
_entity.type
_entity.pdbx_description
1 polymer ?
#
loop_
_entity_poly.entity_id
_entity_poly.type
_entity_poly.pdbx_seq_one_letter_code
_entity_poly.pdbx_strand_id
1 'polypeptide(L)'
;MFDALAKLSANVPNAYQRASEFGDLHLGDLHLIDITDDRCSDSNAPQWVALSVVQSYNPRRKIPRSKISISDLEVCIAKASFSAAQNSGMLGSMRRLHLPI
;
A
#
# COMPACT_ATOMS: atom_id res chain seq x y z
N MET A 1 -5.89 -13.28 -7.76
CA MET A 1 -4.80 -12.48 -7.14
C MET A 1 -5.30 -11.80 -5.87
N PHE A 2 -6.44 -11.12 -5.94
CA PHE A 2 -7.08 -10.56 -4.74
C PHE A 2 -7.66 -11.60 -3.79
N ASP A 3 -7.75 -12.89 -4.16
CA ASP A 3 -8.34 -13.94 -3.32
C ASP A 3 -7.62 -14.13 -1.98
N ALA A 4 -6.30 -13.90 -1.93
CA ALA A 4 -5.52 -13.94 -0.69
C ALA A 4 -5.73 -12.67 0.15
N LEU A 5 -5.86 -11.51 -0.49
CA LEU A 5 -6.12 -10.22 0.17
C LEU A 5 -7.58 -10.11 0.65
N ALA A 6 -8.53 -10.74 -0.04
CA ALA A 6 -9.92 -10.82 0.37
C ALA A 6 -10.09 -11.67 1.66
N LYS A 7 -9.21 -12.66 1.87
CA LYS A 7 -9.13 -13.39 3.15
C LYS A 7 -8.54 -12.55 4.27
N LEU A 8 -7.75 -11.53 3.94
CA LEU A 8 -7.15 -10.62 4.90
C LEU A 8 -8.17 -9.59 5.39
N SER A 9 -8.93 -9.01 4.45
CA SER A 9 -9.93 -7.98 4.70
C SER A 9 -10.76 -7.80 3.44
N ALA A 10 -12.07 -7.64 3.58
CA ALA A 10 -12.94 -7.33 2.44
C ALA A 10 -12.75 -5.88 1.97
N ASN A 11 -12.25 -5.00 2.85
CA ASN A 11 -11.97 -3.60 2.51
C ASN A 11 -10.83 -3.45 1.51
N VAL A 12 -9.83 -4.35 1.52
CA VAL A 12 -8.70 -4.29 0.59
C VAL A 12 -9.13 -4.38 -0.89
N PRO A 13 -9.84 -5.43 -1.34
CA PRO A 13 -10.33 -5.49 -2.72
C PRO A 13 -11.36 -4.40 -3.04
N ASN A 14 -12.22 -4.01 -2.08
CA ASN A 14 -13.21 -2.95 -2.30
C ASN A 14 -12.56 -1.58 -2.54
N ALA A 15 -11.55 -1.22 -1.76
CA ALA A 15 -10.82 0.03 -1.91
C ALA A 15 -10.06 0.06 -3.25
N TYR A 16 -9.43 -1.06 -3.64
CA TYR A 16 -8.79 -1.19 -4.94
C TYR A 16 -9.79 -1.00 -6.09
N GLN A 17 -10.94 -1.66 -6.03
CA GLN A 17 -11.96 -1.56 -7.07
C GLN A 17 -12.47 -0.12 -7.20
N ARG A 18 -12.77 0.55 -6.09
CA ARG A 18 -13.18 1.97 -6.11
C ARG A 18 -12.09 2.84 -6.73
N ALA A 19 -10.84 2.73 -6.28
CA ALA A 19 -9.75 3.51 -6.87
C ALA A 19 -9.62 3.26 -8.38
N SER A 20 -9.80 2.02 -8.83
CA SER A 20 -9.80 1.68 -10.25
C SER A 20 -10.98 2.30 -11.01
N GLU A 21 -12.19 2.29 -10.44
CA GLU A 21 -13.40 2.87 -11.06
C GLU A 21 -13.29 4.39 -11.23
N PHE A 22 -12.66 5.06 -10.26
CA PHE A 22 -12.41 6.50 -10.31
C PHE A 22 -11.14 6.89 -11.07
N GLY A 23 -10.38 5.91 -11.59
CA GLY A 23 -9.12 6.16 -12.29
C GLY A 23 -8.01 6.71 -11.38
N ASP A 24 -8.09 6.48 -10.07
CA ASP A 24 -7.19 6.99 -9.04
C ASP A 24 -5.98 6.06 -8.80
N LEU A 25 -5.69 5.16 -9.74
CA LEU A 25 -4.57 4.22 -9.64
C LEU A 25 -3.44 4.65 -10.58
N HIS A 26 -2.58 5.56 -10.13
CA HIS A 26 -1.44 6.03 -10.91
C HIS A 26 -0.14 5.37 -10.47
N LEU A 27 0.79 5.24 -11.41
CA LEU A 27 2.12 4.68 -11.12
C LEU A 27 2.83 5.55 -10.07
N GLY A 28 3.35 4.92 -9.01
CA GLY A 28 3.98 5.61 -7.87
C GLY A 28 3.02 5.96 -6.72
N ASP A 29 1.74 5.63 -6.84
CA ASP A 29 0.76 5.83 -5.78
C ASP A 29 0.89 4.76 -4.68
N LEU A 30 0.61 5.21 -3.46
CA LEU A 30 0.55 4.38 -2.27
C LEU A 30 -0.78 4.63 -1.56
N HIS A 31 -1.65 3.62 -1.53
CA HIS A 31 -2.93 3.69 -0.82
C HIS A 31 -2.81 2.95 0.51
N LEU A 32 -3.11 3.64 1.61
CA LEU A 32 -3.20 3.04 2.94
C LEU A 32 -4.65 2.68 3.21
N ILE A 33 -4.89 1.39 3.45
CA ILE A 33 -6.23 0.84 3.67
C ILE A 33 -6.29 0.36 5.12
N ASP A 34 -7.21 0.93 5.89
CA ASP A 34 -7.49 0.50 7.25
C ASP A 34 -8.19 -0.86 7.23
N ILE A 35 -7.64 -1.82 7.99
CA ILE A 35 -8.18 -3.17 8.16
C ILE A 35 -8.41 -3.51 9.63
N THR A 36 -8.45 -2.51 10.51
CA THR A 36 -8.56 -2.68 11.96
C THR A 36 -9.81 -3.46 12.35
N ASP A 37 -10.96 -3.16 11.73
CA ASP A 37 -12.24 -3.82 12.03
C ASP A 37 -12.41 -5.19 11.38
N ASP A 38 -11.61 -5.50 10.34
CA ASP A 38 -11.75 -6.73 9.55
C ASP A 38 -11.03 -7.92 10.17
N ARG A 39 -10.15 -7.67 11.14
CA ARG A 39 -9.46 -8.71 11.91
C ARG A 39 -9.99 -8.74 13.33
N CYS A 40 -10.64 -9.85 13.67
CA CYS A 40 -10.93 -10.25 15.04
C CYS A 40 -9.63 -10.69 15.76
N SER A 41 -8.57 -9.88 15.70
CA SER A 41 -7.36 -10.09 16.49
C SER A 41 -7.45 -9.24 17.74
N ASP A 42 -7.30 -9.87 18.91
CA ASP A 42 -7.33 -9.25 20.26
C ASP A 42 -6.26 -8.14 20.47
N SER A 43 -5.44 -7.86 19.45
CA SER A 43 -4.54 -6.72 19.44
C SER A 43 -5.32 -5.45 19.11
N ASN A 44 -5.55 -4.62 20.12
CA ASN A 44 -6.20 -3.30 20.03
C ASN A 44 -5.39 -2.24 19.25
N ALA A 45 -4.46 -2.68 18.39
CA ALA A 45 -3.56 -1.82 17.63
C ALA A 45 -4.11 -1.64 16.20
N PRO A 46 -4.10 -0.41 15.67
CA PRO A 46 -4.61 -0.15 14.33
C PRO A 46 -3.78 -0.91 13.29
N GLN A 47 -4.46 -1.59 12.36
CA GLN A 47 -3.83 -2.39 11.32
C GLN A 47 -4.11 -1.79 9.94
N TRP A 48 -3.06 -1.65 9.14
CA TRP A 48 -3.12 -1.02 7.83
C TRP A 48 -2.47 -1.90 6.77
N VAL A 49 -3.00 -1.84 5.57
CA VAL A 49 -2.41 -2.43 4.36
C VAL A 49 -1.94 -1.32 3.44
N ALA A 50 -0.69 -1.40 3.02
CA ALA A 50 -0.09 -0.48 2.06
C ALA A 50 -0.13 -1.10 0.66
N LEU A 51 -0.95 -0.53 -0.23
CA LEU A 51 -1.08 -0.94 -1.63
C LEU A 51 -0.27 0.00 -2.53
N SER A 52 0.79 -0.50 -3.15
CA SER A 52 1.65 0.27 -4.05
C SER A 52 1.36 -0.02 -5.53
N VAL A 53 1.23 1.05 -6.33
CA VAL A 53 0.97 0.95 -7.76
C VAL A 53 2.28 1.12 -8.52
N VAL A 54 3.01 0.03 -8.73
CA VAL A 54 4.37 0.04 -9.32
C VAL A 54 4.44 -0.62 -10.70
N GLN A 55 3.30 -1.09 -11.20
CA GLN A 55 3.21 -1.84 -12.42
C GLN A 55 1.92 -1.48 -13.15
N SER A 56 2.05 -1.10 -14.43
CA SER A 56 0.89 -0.87 -15.30
C SER A 56 0.55 -2.14 -16.06
N TYR A 57 -0.70 -2.58 -16.02
CA TYR A 57 -1.14 -3.74 -16.78
C TYR A 57 -1.69 -3.31 -18.14
N ASN A 58 -1.23 -3.95 -19.22
CA ASN A 58 -1.83 -3.78 -20.54
C ASN A 58 -2.73 -4.99 -20.86
N PRO A 59 -4.06 -4.86 -20.76
CA PRO A 59 -4.98 -5.97 -20.97
C PRO A 59 -5.01 -6.50 -22.40
N ARG A 60 -4.45 -5.75 -23.38
CA ARG A 60 -4.39 -6.18 -24.78
C ARG A 60 -3.28 -7.20 -25.07
N ARG A 61 -2.41 -7.52 -24.10
CA ARG A 61 -1.33 -8.49 -24.29
C ARG A 61 -1.66 -9.82 -23.60
N LYS A 62 -1.48 -10.91 -24.36
CA LYS A 62 -1.64 -12.30 -23.88
C LYS A 62 -0.60 -12.70 -22.81
N ILE A 63 0.52 -11.98 -22.74
CA ILE A 63 1.58 -12.19 -21.75
C ILE A 63 1.76 -10.88 -20.98
N PRO A 64 1.55 -10.88 -19.64
CA PRO A 64 1.88 -9.75 -18.79
C PRO A 64 3.40 -9.53 -18.82
N ARG A 65 3.87 -8.61 -19.65
CA ARG A 65 5.23 -8.06 -19.57
C ARG A 65 5.13 -6.56 -19.36
N SER A 66 4.78 -6.20 -18.15
CA SER A 66 4.99 -4.86 -17.63
C SER A 66 6.15 -4.94 -16.67
N LYS A 67 7.21 -4.17 -16.94
CA LYS A 67 8.31 -4.04 -16.00
C LYS A 67 7.75 -3.41 -14.74
N ILE A 68 8.06 -4.00 -13.59
CA ILE A 68 7.87 -3.33 -12.31
C ILE A 68 8.79 -2.11 -12.34
N SER A 69 8.24 -0.94 -12.09
CA SER A 69 9.02 0.28 -11.97
C SER A 69 9.74 0.28 -10.63
N ILE A 70 11.06 0.06 -10.65
CA ILE A 70 11.88 -0.01 -9.45
C ILE A 70 11.90 1.36 -8.74
N SER A 71 11.98 2.45 -9.50
CA SER A 71 11.94 3.81 -8.94
C SER A 71 10.65 4.10 -8.19
N ASP A 72 9.51 3.70 -8.75
CA ASP A 72 8.22 3.88 -8.08
C ASP A 72 8.08 2.97 -6.87
N LEU A 73 8.65 1.77 -6.92
CA LEU A 73 8.70 0.86 -5.78
C LEU A 73 9.51 1.45 -4.63
N GLU A 74 10.69 2.01 -4.90
CA GLU A 74 11.52 2.67 -3.89
C GLU A 74 10.78 3.87 -3.26
N VAL A 75 10.12 4.70 -4.08
CA VAL A 75 9.28 5.81 -3.60
C VAL A 75 8.13 5.28 -2.74
N CYS A 76 7.45 4.22 -3.16
CA CYS A 76 6.35 3.62 -2.40
C CYS A 76 6.82 3.06 -1.06
N ILE A 77 7.98 2.39 -1.01
CA ILE A 77 8.57 1.88 0.23
C ILE A 77 8.95 3.03 1.16
N ALA A 78 9.52 4.12 0.62
CA ALA A 78 9.86 5.30 1.40
C ALA A 78 8.60 5.96 2.00
N LYS A 79 7.54 6.13 1.20
CA LYS A 79 6.23 6.63 1.67
C LYS A 79 5.65 5.73 2.75
N ALA A 80 5.64 4.41 2.52
CA ALA A 80 5.12 3.44 3.48
C ALA A 80 5.90 3.46 4.80
N SER A 81 7.24 3.52 4.72
CA SER A 81 8.11 3.62 5.89
C SER A 81 7.88 4.92 6.65
N PHE A 82 7.72 6.04 5.95
CA PHE A 82 7.43 7.33 6.55
C PHE A 82 6.05 7.34 7.23
N SER A 83 5.02 6.82 6.57
CA SER A 83 3.68 6.66 7.15
C SER A 83 3.67 5.70 8.34
N ALA A 84 4.41 4.60 8.27
CA ALA A 84 4.59 3.69 9.39
C ALA A 84 5.27 4.40 10.57
N ALA A 85 6.33 5.17 10.32
CA ALA A 85 7.04 5.94 11.33
C ALA A 85 6.14 7.00 12.00
N GLN A 86 5.28 7.68 11.23
CA GLN A 86 4.30 8.62 11.79
C GLN A 86 3.23 7.94 12.63
N ASN A 87 2.70 6.80 12.17
CA ASN A 87 1.67 6.06 12.88
C ASN A 87 2.22 5.30 14.10
N SER A 88 3.50 4.90 14.08
CA SER A 88 4.22 4.45 15.29
C SER A 88 4.58 5.62 16.22
N GLY A 89 4.65 6.84 15.67
CA GLY A 89 5.02 8.07 16.35
C GLY A 89 3.96 8.64 17.30
N MET A 90 2.77 8.05 17.40
CA MET A 90 1.85 8.32 18.51
C MET A 90 2.36 7.72 19.85
N LEU A 91 3.43 6.90 19.80
CA LEU A 91 4.22 6.45 20.95
C LEU A 91 5.73 6.52 20.62
N GLY A 92 6.30 7.73 20.61
CA GLY A 92 7.75 7.93 20.83
C GLY A 92 8.60 8.28 19.61
N SER A 93 8.82 9.58 19.41
CA SER A 93 10.00 10.22 18.79
C SER A 93 11.00 9.30 18.06
N MET A 94 10.84 9.11 16.75
CA MET A 94 11.92 8.61 15.90
C MET A 94 12.49 9.78 15.09
N ARG A 95 13.65 10.24 15.55
CA ARG A 95 14.42 11.35 15.00
C ARG A 95 14.76 11.06 13.53
N ARG A 96 14.40 12.02 12.68
CA ARG A 96 14.92 12.29 11.34
C ARG A 96 16.38 11.81 11.20
N LEU A 97 16.61 10.70 10.51
CA LEU A 97 17.94 10.36 10.02
C LEU A 97 18.26 11.32 8.87
N HIS A 98 18.99 12.37 9.22
CA HIS A 98 19.72 13.20 8.27
C HIS A 98 20.89 12.34 7.77
N LEU A 99 20.89 11.94 6.49
CA LEU A 99 22.10 11.48 5.83
C LEU A 99 22.87 12.72 5.35
N PRO A 100 24.07 13.02 5.90
CA PRO A 100 25.03 13.85 5.20
C PRO A 100 25.81 12.99 4.19
N ILE A 101 26.18 13.67 3.10
CA ILE A 101 26.97 13.24 1.95
C ILE A 101 28.35 12.72 2.39
#